data_AF-A0A4S5JHM5-F1
#
_entry.id   AF-A0A4S5JHM5-F1
#
_cell.length_a   1.000
_cell.length_b   1.000
_cell.length_c   1.000
_cell.angle_alpha   90.00
_cell.angle_beta   90.00
_cell.angle_gamma   90.00
#
_symmetry.space_group_name_H-M   'P 1'
#
loop_
_entity.id
_entity.type
_entity.pdbx_description
1 polymer ?
#
loop_
_entity_poly.entity_id
_entity_poly.type
_entity_poly.pdbx_seq_one_letter_code
_entity_poly.pdbx_strand_id
1 'polypeptide(L)'
;IVWSNPERFSVWSGALATASDVVFYGTLEGYLKAVDAQSGRELYRFKTASGIIGNVNTYKHNNKQYISILSGVGGWAGIGMAIPSLENDSDGLGAVGAYRALSSWTNLGGILSVFSL
;
A
#
# COMPACT_ATOMS: atom_id res chain seq x y z
N ILE A 1 11.47 11.95 15.17
CA ILE A 1 10.15 11.69 14.55
C ILE A 1 9.31 12.93 14.82
N VAL A 2 8.83 13.64 13.79
CA VAL A 2 7.98 14.84 13.96
C VAL A 2 6.52 14.45 14.19
N TRP A 3 6.04 13.46 13.43
CA TRP A 3 4.73 12.82 13.58
C TRP A 3 4.84 11.34 13.18
N SER A 4 3.86 10.53 13.58
CA SER A 4 3.77 9.12 13.25
C SER A 4 2.31 8.69 13.21
N ASN A 5 1.94 7.93 12.17
CA ASN A 5 0.61 7.35 12.03
C ASN A 5 0.71 5.84 12.21
N PRO A 6 -0.02 5.23 13.16
CA PRO A 6 -0.08 3.78 13.26
C PRO A 6 -0.87 3.21 12.09
N GLU A 7 -0.36 2.13 11.50
CA GLU A 7 -1.06 1.31 10.51
C GLU A 7 -1.31 -0.09 11.05
N ARG A 8 -2.39 -0.72 10.59
CA ARG A 8 -2.76 -2.08 11.01
C ARG A 8 -1.71 -3.10 10.64
N PHE A 9 -1.18 -2.97 9.43
CA PHE A 9 -0.10 -3.78 8.89
C PHE A 9 1.07 -2.89 8.50
N SER A 10 2.24 -3.49 8.29
CA SER A 10 3.43 -2.75 7.88
C SER A 10 3.21 -1.97 6.57
N VAL A 11 3.77 -0.77 6.50
CA VAL A 11 3.79 0.03 5.27
C VAL A 11 4.88 -0.51 4.36
N TRP A 12 4.51 -1.41 3.45
CA TRP A 12 5.44 -2.05 2.50
C TRP A 12 5.62 -1.28 1.19
N SER A 13 4.72 -0.35 0.90
CA SER A 13 4.78 0.50 -0.29
C SER A 13 5.88 1.55 -0.18
N GLY A 14 6.39 2.02 -1.32
CA GLY A 14 7.11 3.29 -1.37
C GLY A 14 6.16 4.49 -1.25
N ALA A 15 6.61 5.55 -0.57
CA ALA A 15 5.89 6.81 -0.46
C ALA A 15 6.28 7.81 -1.57
N LEU A 16 5.36 8.72 -1.91
CA LEU A 16 5.58 9.82 -2.85
C LEU A 16 5.19 11.14 -2.21
N ALA A 17 6.15 12.04 -1.99
CA ALA A 17 5.89 13.42 -1.60
C ALA A 17 5.75 14.30 -2.85
N THR A 18 4.89 15.32 -2.77
CA THR A 18 4.66 16.29 -3.85
C THR A 18 4.95 17.71 -3.37
N ALA A 19 5.11 18.65 -4.31
CA ALA A 19 5.38 20.06 -4.00
C ALA A 19 4.21 20.80 -3.34
N SER A 20 3.02 20.18 -3.27
CA SER A 20 1.82 20.74 -2.62
C SER A 20 1.64 20.24 -1.19
N ASP A 21 2.72 19.82 -0.53
CA ASP A 21 2.72 19.31 0.85
C ASP A 21 1.80 18.11 1.10
N VAL A 22 1.64 17.25 0.08
CA VAL A 22 0.90 15.98 0.18
C VAL A 22 1.84 14.80 -0.04
N VAL A 23 1.78 13.83 0.87
CA VAL A 23 2.51 12.56 0.80
C VAL A 23 1.52 11.42 0.58
N PHE A 24 1.78 10.59 -0.43
CA PHE A 24 0.99 9.40 -0.74
C PHE A 24 1.72 8.13 -0.36
N TYR A 25 1.01 7.13 0.14
CA TYR A 25 1.52 5.77 0.34
C TYR A 25 0.40 4.75 0.27
N GLY A 26 0.75 3.49 0.10
CA GLY A 26 -0.15 2.35 0.08
C GLY A 26 -0.07 1.52 1.36
N THR A 27 -1.18 0.87 1.72
CA THR A 27 -1.20 -0.10 2.83
C THR A 27 -1.39 -1.53 2.32
N LEU A 28 -1.02 -2.51 3.15
CA LEU A 28 -1.14 -3.94 2.79
C LEU A 28 -2.61 -4.39 2.70
N GLU A 29 -3.53 -3.77 3.42
CA GLU A 29 -4.98 -3.96 3.23
C GLU A 29 -5.53 -3.21 2.00
N GLY A 30 -4.68 -2.55 1.22
CA GLY A 30 -5.02 -2.03 -0.10
C GLY A 30 -5.60 -0.62 -0.11
N TYR A 31 -5.29 0.21 0.89
CA TYR A 31 -5.62 1.63 0.84
C TYR A 31 -4.51 2.44 0.19
N LEU A 32 -4.84 3.22 -0.84
CA LEU A 32 -4.05 4.40 -1.20
C LEU A 32 -4.45 5.52 -0.26
N LYS A 33 -3.49 6.05 0.51
CA LYS A 33 -3.69 7.18 1.43
C LYS A 33 -2.92 8.40 0.93
N ALA A 34 -3.46 9.57 1.21
CA ALA A 34 -2.75 10.84 1.12
C ALA A 34 -2.77 11.51 2.49
N VAL A 35 -1.61 12.00 2.95
CA VAL A 35 -1.45 12.69 4.23
C VAL A 35 -0.82 14.06 4.01
N ASP A 36 -1.16 14.98 4.89
CA ASP A 36 -0.50 16.28 5.01
C ASP A 36 0.96 16.09 5.45
N ALA A 37 1.90 16.69 4.73
CA ALA A 37 3.34 16.48 4.97
C ALA A 37 3.82 17.04 6.31
N GLN A 38 3.15 18.06 6.85
CA GLN A 38 3.58 18.75 8.07
C GLN A 38 3.02 18.10 9.34
N SER A 39 1.78 17.62 9.29
CA SER A 39 1.04 17.09 10.43
C SER A 39 0.82 15.58 10.41
N GLY A 40 0.97 14.93 9.26
CA GLY A 40 0.61 13.53 9.07
C GLY A 40 -0.90 13.27 8.98
N ARG A 41 -1.75 14.30 9.05
CA ARG A 41 -3.21 14.14 8.99
C ARG A 41 -3.64 13.47 7.67
N GLU A 42 -4.44 12.42 7.75
CA GLU A 42 -5.06 11.78 6.57
C GLU A 42 -6.01 12.77 5.88
N LEU A 43 -5.75 13.02 4.58
CA LEU A 43 -6.54 13.91 3.73
C LEU A 43 -7.43 13.13 2.76
N TYR A 44 -6.98 11.94 2.37
CA TYR A 44 -7.66 11.09 1.40
C TYR A 44 -7.36 9.62 1.66
N ARG A 45 -8.34 8.77 1.35
CA ARG A 45 -8.19 7.32 1.36
C ARG A 45 -9.09 6.67 0.32
N PHE A 46 -8.54 5.71 -0.44
CA PHE A 46 -9.30 4.91 -1.39
C PHE A 46 -8.93 3.43 -1.33
N LYS A 47 -9.93 2.54 -1.35
CA LYS A 47 -9.74 1.10 -1.34
C LYS A 47 -9.46 0.60 -2.76
N THR A 48 -8.22 0.21 -3.02
CA THR A 48 -7.83 -0.51 -4.24
C THR A 48 -8.22 -1.99 -4.15
N ALA A 49 -8.15 -2.68 -5.30
CA ALA A 49 -8.58 -4.07 -5.44
C ALA A 49 -7.74 -5.07 -4.63
N SER A 50 -6.48 -4.73 -4.29
CA SER A 50 -5.54 -5.60 -3.59
C SER A 50 -4.58 -4.79 -2.71
N GLY A 51 -3.73 -5.46 -1.92
CA GLY A 51 -2.73 -4.81 -1.09
C GLY A 51 -1.66 -4.12 -1.92
N ILE A 52 -1.05 -3.08 -1.37
CA ILE A 52 -0.06 -2.28 -2.11
C ILE A 52 1.33 -2.54 -1.53
N ILE A 53 2.22 -3.08 -2.37
CA ILE A 53 3.64 -3.27 -2.07
C ILE A 53 4.55 -2.45 -3.00
N GLY A 54 3.99 -1.85 -4.05
CA GLY A 54 4.71 -1.03 -5.01
C GLY A 54 4.83 0.43 -4.57
N ASN A 55 5.37 1.27 -5.45
CA ASN A 55 5.55 2.70 -5.19
C ASN A 55 4.42 3.51 -5.82
N VAL A 56 3.98 4.56 -5.12
CA VAL A 56 3.10 5.57 -5.71
C VAL A 56 3.92 6.41 -6.71
N ASN A 57 3.37 6.63 -7.90
CA ASN A 57 3.99 7.46 -8.94
C ASN A 57 3.07 8.61 -9.34
N THR A 58 3.65 9.70 -9.85
CA THR A 58 2.90 10.80 -10.45
C THR A 58 3.47 11.20 -11.80
N TYR A 59 2.61 11.68 -12.69
CA TYR A 59 2.97 12.18 -14.01
C TYR A 59 1.96 13.22 -14.48
N LYS A 60 2.27 13.90 -15.59
CA LYS A 60 1.38 14.87 -16.23
C LYS A 60 1.05 14.41 -17.66
N HIS A 61 -0.21 14.49 -18.04
CA HIS A 61 -0.68 14.24 -19.41
C HIS A 61 -1.75 15.28 -19.77
N ASN A 62 -1.62 15.95 -20.91
CA ASN A 62 -2.52 17.02 -21.35
C ASN A 62 -2.80 18.07 -20.25
N ASN A 63 -1.74 18.58 -19.61
CA ASN A 63 -1.78 19.54 -18.50
C ASN A 63 -2.55 19.09 -17.24
N LYS A 64 -2.96 17.83 -17.16
CA LYS A 64 -3.57 17.24 -15.96
C LYS A 64 -2.56 16.35 -15.24
N GLN A 65 -2.46 16.51 -13.92
CA GLN A 65 -1.63 15.65 -13.08
C GLN A 65 -2.40 14.38 -12.72
N TYR A 66 -1.69 13.26 -12.72
CA TYR A 66 -2.21 11.96 -12.34
C TYR A 66 -1.35 11.34 -11.25
N ILE A 67 -2.00 10.58 -10.36
CA ILE A 67 -1.36 9.68 -9.39
C ILE A 67 -1.67 8.25 -9.82
N SER A 68 -0.68 7.36 -9.81
CA SER A 68 -0.88 5.96 -10.17
C SER A 68 -0.22 5.02 -9.17
N ILE A 69 -0.88 3.89 -8.91
CA ILE A 69 -0.40 2.86 -7.99
C ILE A 69 -0.82 1.46 -8.46
N LEU A 70 0.11 0.51 -8.34
CA LEU A 70 -0.17 -0.91 -8.54
C LEU A 70 -0.70 -1.53 -7.24
N SER A 71 -1.81 -2.25 -7.35
CA SER A 71 -2.34 -3.10 -6.30
C SER A 71 -2.18 -4.57 -6.68
N GLY A 72 -1.66 -5.36 -5.74
CA GLY A 72 -1.24 -6.74 -5.89
C GLY A 72 -0.39 -7.12 -4.68
N VAL A 73 -1.04 -7.62 -3.63
CA VAL A 73 -0.35 -8.02 -2.40
C VAL A 73 0.62 -9.17 -2.70
N GLY A 74 1.79 -9.15 -2.07
CA GLY A 74 2.85 -10.11 -2.33
C GLY A 74 4.12 -9.71 -1.60
N GLY A 75 5.27 -9.96 -2.23
CA GLY A 75 6.57 -9.81 -1.56
C GLY A 75 6.63 -10.68 -0.32
N TRP A 76 7.46 -10.29 0.65
CA TRP A 76 7.63 -11.10 1.85
C TRP A 76 6.43 -10.98 2.82
N ALA A 77 5.84 -9.79 2.95
CA ALA A 77 4.67 -9.57 3.81
C ALA A 77 3.41 -10.33 3.34
N GLY A 78 3.27 -10.57 2.03
CA GLY A 78 2.16 -11.33 1.45
C GLY A 78 2.51 -12.77 1.07
N ILE A 79 3.66 -13.31 1.50
CA ILE A 79 4.18 -14.59 0.96
C ILE A 79 3.24 -15.77 1.21
N GLY A 80 2.59 -15.82 2.38
CA GLY A 80 1.60 -16.86 2.71
C GLY A 80 0.32 -16.79 1.90
N MET A 81 0.03 -15.64 1.28
CA MET A 81 -1.07 -15.52 0.32
C MET A 81 -0.62 -15.86 -1.11
N ALA A 82 0.64 -15.59 -1.45
CA ALA A 82 1.17 -15.76 -2.80
C ALA A 82 1.60 -17.20 -3.10
N ILE A 83 1.98 -17.99 -2.09
CA ILE A 83 2.43 -19.38 -2.25
C ILE A 83 1.50 -20.30 -1.45
N PRO A 84 0.53 -20.98 -2.11
CA PRO A 84 -0.49 -21.78 -1.42
C PRO A 84 0.05 -22.91 -0.55
N SER A 85 1.25 -23.41 -0.81
CA SER A 85 1.86 -24.50 -0.04
C SER A 85 2.47 -24.06 1.30
N LEU A 86 2.48 -22.76 1.61
CA LEU A 86 3.01 -22.22 2.86
C LEU A 86 1.87 -21.94 3.83
N GLU A 87 1.61 -22.88 4.73
CA GLU A 87 0.44 -22.85 5.63
C GLU A 87 0.83 -22.67 7.10
N ASN A 88 2.04 -23.09 7.48
CA ASN A 88 2.50 -23.08 8.86
C ASN A 88 3.00 -21.69 9.28
N ASP A 89 2.86 -21.34 10.55
CA ASP A 89 3.28 -20.02 11.05
C ASP A 89 4.78 -19.73 10.83
N SER A 90 5.62 -20.77 10.90
CA SER A 90 7.07 -20.68 10.69
C SER A 90 7.48 -20.63 9.22
N ASP A 91 6.57 -20.89 8.28
CA ASP A 91 6.88 -20.89 6.85
C ASP A 91 7.21 -19.46 6.36
N GLY A 92 7.92 -19.38 5.23
CA GLY A 92 8.37 -18.09 4.69
C GLY A 92 9.24 -17.31 5.68
N LEU A 93 10.08 -18.03 6.45
CA LEU A 93 10.92 -17.48 7.52
C LEU A 93 10.11 -16.74 8.62
N GLY A 94 8.92 -17.26 8.95
CA GLY A 94 8.02 -16.72 9.98
C GLY A 94 7.05 -15.64 9.48
N ALA A 95 7.17 -15.18 8.23
CA ALA A 95 6.30 -14.15 7.68
C ALA A 95 4.85 -14.63 7.52
N VAL A 96 4.64 -15.93 7.24
CA VAL A 96 3.30 -16.51 7.09
C VAL A 96 2.48 -16.33 8.36
N GLY A 97 3.05 -16.67 9.53
CA GLY A 97 2.40 -16.46 10.81
C GLY A 97 2.23 -14.98 11.16
N ALA A 98 3.29 -14.18 10.96
CA ALA A 98 3.28 -12.75 11.28
C ALA A 98 2.18 -11.96 10.54
N TYR A 99 1.86 -12.35 9.31
CA TYR A 99 0.85 -11.69 8.47
C TYR A 99 -0.40 -12.54 8.22
N ARG A 100 -0.67 -13.60 9.01
CA ARG A 100 -1.80 -14.52 8.80
C ARG A 100 -3.14 -13.81 8.61
N ALA A 101 -3.37 -12.76 9.41
CA ALA A 101 -4.61 -11.96 9.36
C ALA A 101 -4.77 -11.15 8.07
N LEU A 102 -3.72 -10.93 7.27
CA LEU A 102 -3.76 -10.09 6.06
C LEU A 102 -4.76 -10.62 5.02
N SER A 103 -4.91 -11.94 4.94
CA SER A 103 -5.85 -12.62 4.04
C SER A 103 -7.32 -12.26 4.28
N SER A 104 -7.67 -11.75 5.47
CA SER A 104 -9.03 -11.28 5.76
C SER A 104 -9.34 -9.88 5.22
N TRP A 105 -8.32 -9.14 4.74
CA TRP A 105 -8.45 -7.73 4.35
C TRP A 105 -8.20 -7.48 2.86
N THR A 106 -7.54 -8.42 2.20
CA THR A 106 -7.12 -8.27 0.82
C THR A 106 -7.01 -9.64 0.16
N ASN A 107 -6.90 -9.66 -1.16
CA ASN A 107 -6.65 -10.84 -1.97
C ASN A 107 -5.49 -10.57 -2.93
N LEU A 108 -4.95 -11.59 -3.59
CA LEU A 108 -4.02 -11.41 -4.70
C LEU A 108 -4.66 -10.53 -5.79
N GLY A 109 -3.81 -9.84 -6.56
CA GLY A 109 -4.27 -8.92 -7.59
C GLY A 109 -3.18 -8.51 -8.57
N GLY A 110 -3.51 -7.58 -9.46
CA GLY A 110 -2.60 -7.09 -10.50
C GLY A 110 -3.23 -5.92 -11.25
N ILE A 111 -3.68 -4.90 -10.53
CA ILE A 111 -4.43 -3.77 -11.09
C ILE A 111 -3.65 -2.47 -10.88
N LEU A 112 -3.44 -1.73 -11.98
CA LEU A 112 -2.99 -0.34 -11.93
C LEU A 112 -4.21 0.58 -11.77
N SER A 113 -4.25 1.32 -10.66
CA SER A 113 -5.25 2.38 -10.45
C SER A 113 -4.63 3.75 -10.77
N VAL A 114 -5.39 4.61 -11.45
CA VAL A 114 -4.97 5.96 -11.84
C VAL A 114 -6.01 6.97 -11.33
N PHE A 115 -5.55 8.03 -10.68
CA PHE A 115 -6.35 9.05 -10.01
C PHE A 115 -6.04 10.43 -10.56
N SER A 116 -7.06 11.27 -10.69
CA SER A 116 -6.97 12.69 -11.01
C SER A 116 -8.23 13.40 -10.50
N LEU A 117 -8.19 14.72 -10.33
CA LEU A 117 -9.38 15.55 -10.03
C LEU A 117 -10.34 15.64 -11.21
#